data_AF-A0A1D7QT65-F1
#
_entry.id   AF-A0A1D7QT65-F1
#
_cell.length_a   1.000
_cell.length_b   1.000
_cell.length_c   1.000
_cell.angle_alpha   90.00
_cell.angle_beta   90.00
_cell.angle_gamma   90.00
#
_symmetry.space_group_name_H-M   'P 1'
#
loop_
_entity.id
_entity.type
_entity.pdbx_description
1 polymer ?
#
loop_
_entity_poly.entity_id
_entity_poly.type
_entity_poly.pdbx_seq_one_letter_code
_entity_poly.pdbx_strand_id
1 'polypeptide(L)' 'MADELNKEILNELKKMNEKIDKLEEPKGLSTPMKLIALFLGVMVFGPIISYFFFFLLN' A
#
# COMPACT_ATOMS: atom_id res chain seq x y z
N MET A 1 -35.42 16.96 -20.02
CA MET A 1 -35.45 15.49 -20.18
C MET A 1 -34.09 14.93 -20.61
N ALA A 2 -33.63 15.07 -21.87
CA ALA A 2 -32.32 14.53 -22.29
C ALA A 2 -31.13 15.22 -21.59
N ASP A 3 -31.20 16.53 -21.36
CA ASP A 3 -30.13 17.29 -20.68
C ASP A 3 -30.01 16.97 -19.19
N GLU A 4 -31.11 16.58 -18.53
CA GLU A 4 -31.11 16.17 -17.12
C GLU A 4 -30.43 14.81 -16.98
N LEU A 5 -30.78 13.86 -17.86
CA LEU A 5 -30.15 12.55 -17.92
C LEU A 5 -28.64 12.67 -18.18
N ASN A 6 -28.24 13.52 -19.12
CA ASN A 6 -26.82 13.77 -19.41
C ASN A 6 -26.07 14.37 -18.22
N LYS A 7 -26.70 15.28 -17.48
CA LYS A 7 -26.12 15.83 -16.24
C LYS A 7 -25.96 14.77 -15.16
N GLU A 8 -26.93 13.86 -15.04
CA GLU A 8 -26.88 12.75 -14.08
C GLU A 8 -25.75 11.78 -14.40
N ILE A 9 -25.66 11.36 -15.67
CA ILE A 9 -24.58 10.50 -16.16
C ILE A 9 -23.22 11.16 -15.90
N LEU A 10 -23.07 12.46 -16.20
CA LEU A 10 -21.83 13.20 -15.95
C LEU A 10 -21.46 13.22 -14.45
N ASN A 11 -22.45 13.35 -13.56
CA ASN A 11 -22.22 13.32 -12.12
C ASN A 11 -21.78 11.94 -11.63
N GLU A 12 -22.36 10.86 -12.17
CA GLU A 12 -21.94 9.50 -11.82
C GLU A 12 -20.53 9.19 -12.32
N LEU A 13 -20.19 9.61 -13.54
CA LEU A 13 -18.85 9.48 -14.09
C LEU A 13 -17.81 10.20 -13.21
N LYS A 14 -18.11 11.42 -12.76
CA LYS A 14 -17.24 12.15 -11.82
C LYS A 14 -17.06 11.42 -10.48
N LYS A 15 -18.15 10.91 -9.91
CA LYS A 15 -18.11 10.14 -8.65
C LYS A 15 -17.29 8.87 -8.78
N MET A 16 -17.34 8.19 -9.93
CA MET A 16 -16.50 7.02 -10.18
C MET A 16 -15.04 7.42 -10.31
N ASN A 17 -14.74 8.51 -11.02
CA ASN A 17 -13.36 8.98 -11.20
C ASN A 17 -12.71 9.31 -9.85
N GLU A 18 -13.40 10.05 -8.98
CA GLU A 18 -12.91 10.35 -7.63
C GLU A 18 -12.68 9.10 -6.76
N LYS A 19 -13.45 8.03 -6.98
CA LYS A 19 -13.23 6.75 -6.28
C LYS A 19 -12.01 6.02 -6.82
N ILE A 20 -11.78 6.06 -8.13
CA ILE A 20 -10.59 5.47 -8.76
C ILE A 20 -9.34 6.20 -8.28
N ASP A 21 -9.36 7.54 -8.24
CA ASP A 21 -8.23 8.34 -7.75
C ASP A 21 -7.86 7.97 -6.29
N LYS A 22 -8.87 7.75 -5.43
CA LYS A 22 -8.68 7.29 -4.05
C LYS A 22 -8.19 5.84 -3.91
N LEU A 23 -8.36 5.03 -4.95
CA LEU A 23 -7.88 3.64 -4.99
C LEU A 23 -6.46 3.56 -5.57
N GLU A 24 -6.12 4.45 -6.51
CA GLU A 24 -4.77 4.59 -7.06
C GLU A 24 -3.79 5.26 -6.09
N GLU A 25 -4.30 6.00 -5.10
CA GLU A 25 -3.47 6.56 -4.05
C GLU A 25 -2.68 5.42 -3.37
N PRO A 26 -1.34 5.42 -3.46
CA PRO A 26 -0.54 4.29 -3.02
C PRO A 26 -0.70 4.13 -1.51
N LYS A 27 -1.48 3.12 -1.10
CA LYS A 27 -1.65 2.72 0.30
C LYS A 27 -0.38 2.05 0.80
N GLY A 28 0.68 2.84 0.92
CA GLY A 28 1.88 2.43 1.63
C GLY A 28 1.54 2.14 3.09
N LEU A 29 2.34 1.26 3.71
CA LEU A 29 2.31 1.09 5.16
C LEU A 29 2.46 2.45 5.84
N SER A 30 1.59 2.75 6.81
CA SER A 30 1.74 3.94 7.64
C SER A 30 3.09 3.91 8.36
N THR A 31 3.63 5.08 8.72
CA THR A 31 4.95 5.19 9.39
C THR A 31 5.09 4.25 10.60
N PRO A 32 4.09 4.12 11.51
CA PRO A 32 4.16 3.16 12.60
C PRO A 32 4.20 1.70 12.12
N MET A 33 3.43 1.37 11.09
CA MET A 33 3.36 0.00 10.56
C MET A 33 4.63 -0.39 9.81
N LYS A 34 5.32 0.58 9.17
CA LYS A 34 6.66 0.38 8.60
C LYS A 34 7.68 0.02 9.68
N LEU A 35 7.64 0.69 10.83
CA LEU A 35 8.52 0.38 11.96
C LEU A 35 8.27 -1.03 12.49
N ILE A 36 7.00 -1.41 12.67
CA ILE A 36 6.64 -2.77 13.10
C ILE A 36 7.15 -3.80 12.08
N ALA A 37 6.93 -3.58 10.79
CA ALA A 37 7.41 -4.47 9.73
C ALA A 37 8.94 -4.61 9.74
N LEU A 38 9.67 -3.52 10.00
CA LEU A 38 11.12 -3.54 10.15
C LEU A 38 11.56 -4.40 11.34
N PHE A 39 10.95 -4.21 12.52
CA PHE A 39 11.28 -5.01 13.71
C PHE A 39 10.98 -6.49 13.52
N LEU A 40 9.83 -6.82 12.92
CA LEU A 40 9.48 -8.21 12.60
C LEU A 40 10.44 -8.83 11.59
N GLY A 41 10.83 -8.07 10.56
CA GLY A 41 11.82 -8.51 9.59
C GLY A 41 13.16 -8.84 10.24
N VAL A 42 13.68 -7.95 11.10
CA VAL A 42 14.94 -8.20 11.82
C VAL A 42 14.81 -9.35 12.82
N MET A 43 13.67 -9.50 13.50
CA MET A 43 13.44 -10.58 14.45
C MET A 43 13.45 -11.96 13.78
N VAL A 44 12.85 -12.07 12.59
CA VAL A 44 12.76 -13.34 11.85
C VAL A 44 14.04 -13.63 11.06
N PHE A 45 14.58 -12.64 10.34
CA PHE A 45 15.73 -12.83 9.47
C PHE A 45 17.08 -12.63 10.17
N GLY A 46 17.12 -11.91 11.29
CA GLY A 46 18.36 -11.66 12.05
C GLY A 46 19.11 -12.92 12.46
N PRO A 47 18.44 -13.95 13.02
CA PRO A 47 19.09 -15.22 13.34
C PRO A 47 19.66 -15.93 12.10
N ILE A 48 18.94 -15.90 10.98
CA ILE A 48 19.37 -16.52 9.72
C ILE A 48 20.62 -15.83 9.18
N ILE A 49 20.59 -14.50 9.14
CA ILE A 49 21.72 -13.67 8.67
C ILE A 49 22.93 -13.88 9.59
N SER A 50 22.73 -13.86 10.91
CA SER A 50 23.79 -14.10 11.89
C SER A 50 24.44 -15.47 11.73
N TYR A 51 23.63 -16.53 11.57
CA TYR A 51 24.14 -17.87 11.32
C TYR A 51 24.92 -17.97 10.01
N PHE A 52 24.42 -17.34 8.94
CA PHE A 52 25.10 -17.30 7.65
C PHE A 52 26.47 -16.61 7.75
N PHE A 53 26.56 -15.47 8.43
CA PHE A 53 27.84 -14.80 8.66
C PHE A 53 28.78 -15.61 9.54
N PHE A 54 28.27 -16.27 10.59
CA PHE A 54 29.08 -17.15 11.42
C PHE A 54 29.68 -18.30 10.62
N PHE A 55 28.90 -18.93 9.74
CA PHE A 55 29.39 -19.98 8.84
C PHE A 55 30.40 -19.48 7.81
N LEU A 56 30.27 -18.24 7.34
CA LEU A 56 31.14 -17.70 6.30
C LEU A 56 32.48 -17.16 6.86
N LEU A 57 32.52 -16.81 8.16
CA LEU A 57 33.68 -16.23 8.84
C LEU A 57 34.49 -17.24 9.68
N ASN A 58 33.95 -18.43 9.93
CA ASN A 58 34.67 -19.58 10.50
C ASN A 58 35.05 -20.57 9.41
#